data_AF-A0A662VNT3-F1
#
_entry.id   AF-A0A662VNT3-F1
#
_cell.length_a   1.000
_cell.length_b   1.000
_cell.length_c   1.000
_cell.angle_alpha   90.00
_cell.angle_beta   90.00
_cell.angle_gamma   90.00
#
_symmetry.space_group_name_H-M   'P 1'
#
loop_
_entity.id
_entity.type
_entity.pdbx_description
1 polymer ?
#
loop_
_entity_poly.entity_id
_entity_poly.type
_entity_poly.pdbx_seq_one_letter_code
_entity_poly.pdbx_strand_id
1 'polypeptide(L)' 'KLMGLLQRWGEFKPVRSMIEDVFKLAKSFGLRKLHRYTMISIYKFVAVNVLLVGVIVALGFREKKVLQRLAEM' A
#
# COMPACT_ATOMS: atom_id res chain seq x y z
N LYS A 1 21.92 -6.70 18.23
CA LYS A 1 20.45 -6.68 17.95
C LYS A 1 20.16 -6.47 16.46
N LEU A 2 20.62 -5.39 15.82
CA LEU A 2 20.45 -5.13 14.37
C LEU A 2 21.07 -6.20 13.45
N MET A 3 22.29 -6.67 13.76
CA MET A 3 22.94 -7.74 12.98
C MET A 3 22.15 -9.07 12.94
N GLY A 4 21.39 -9.39 14.00
CA GLY A 4 20.54 -10.59 14.01
C GLY A 4 19.27 -10.45 13.17
N LEU A 5 18.77 -9.22 12.98
CA LEU A 5 17.66 -8.94 12.05
C LEU A 5 18.12 -9.01 10.59
N LEU A 6 19.36 -8.60 10.30
CA LEU A 6 19.98 -8.73 8.98
C LEU A 6 20.17 -10.20 8.57
N GLN A 7 20.46 -11.11 9.50
CA GLN A 7 20.52 -12.54 9.19
C GLN A 7 19.16 -13.12 8.75
N ARG A 8 18.04 -12.57 9.24
CA ARG A 8 16.67 -13.00 8.89
C ARG A 8 16.06 -12.25 7.70
N TRP A 9 16.87 -11.52 6.93
CA TRP A 9 16.41 -10.71 5.79
C TRP A 9 15.51 -11.49 4.79
N GLY A 10 15.78 -12.78 4.58
CA GLY A 10 15.00 -13.65 3.70
C GLY A 10 13.54 -13.80 4.15
N GLU A 11 13.29 -13.84 5.45
CA GLU A 11 11.94 -13.92 6.03
C GLU A 11 11.17 -12.59 5.89
N PHE A 12 11.89 -11.46 5.88
CA PHE A 12 11.28 -10.14 5.68
C PHE A 12 10.99 -9.83 4.22
N LYS A 13 11.61 -10.54 3.27
CA LYS A 13 11.39 -10.36 1.82
C LYS A 13 9.90 -10.50 1.40
N PRO A 14 9.14 -11.55 1.81
CA PRO A 14 7.73 -11.65 1.46
C PRO A 14 6.87 -10.55 2.10
N VAL A 15 7.18 -10.15 3.34
CA VAL A 15 6.48 -9.06 4.03
C VAL A 15 6.71 -7.74 3.30
N ARG A 16 7.96 -7.45 2.92
CA ARG A 16 8.31 -6.28 2.13
C ARG A 16 7.58 -6.26 0.79
N SER A 17 7.57 -7.38 0.06
CA SER A 17 6.83 -7.50 -1.20
C SER A 17 5.35 -7.19 -1.01
N MET A 18 4.71 -7.70 0.04
CA MET A 18 3.31 -7.40 0.32
C MET A 18 3.07 -5.92 0.64
N ILE A 19 3.97 -5.28 1.38
CA ILE A 19 3.91 -3.83 1.64
C ILE A 19 4.06 -3.04 0.32
N GLU A 20 5.01 -3.42 -0.54
CA GLU A 20 5.20 -2.78 -1.85
C GLU A 20 3.96 -2.89 -2.73
N ASP A 21 3.29 -4.05 -2.75
CA ASP A 21 2.05 -4.25 -3.51
C ASP A 21 0.89 -3.38 -2.98
N VAL A 22 0.76 -3.24 -1.65
CA VAL A 22 -0.22 -2.32 -1.04
C VAL A 22 0.06 -0.86 -1.44
N PHE A 23 1.33 -0.44 -1.45
CA PHE A 23 1.68 0.93 -1.87
C PHE A 23 1.50 1.16 -3.37
N LYS A 24 1.70 0.15 -4.22
CA LYS A 24 1.38 0.24 -5.66
C LYS A 24 -0.11 0.43 -5.87
N LEU A 25 -0.93 -0.36 -5.19
CA LEU A 25 -2.39 -0.22 -5.19
C LEU A 25 -2.78 1.19 -4.71
N ALA A 26 -2.24 1.65 -3.59
CA ALA A 26 -2.53 3.00 -3.08
C ALA A 26 -2.23 4.10 -4.13
N LYS A 27 -1.14 3.96 -4.89
CA LYS A 27 -0.78 4.90 -5.96
C LYS A 27 -1.72 4.84 -7.16
N SER A 28 -2.39 3.72 -7.44
CA SER A 28 -3.41 3.63 -8.50
C SER A 28 -4.70 4.37 -8.12
N PHE A 29 -5.02 4.48 -6.82
CA PHE A 29 -6.09 5.33 -6.27
C PHE A 29 -5.80 6.85 -6.31
N GLY A 30 -5.01 7.33 -7.25
CA GLY A 30 -4.76 8.76 -7.43
C GLY A 30 -3.79 9.39 -6.42
N LEU A 31 -3.20 8.62 -5.51
CA LEU A 31 -2.15 9.10 -4.58
C LEU A 31 -0.80 9.35 -5.28
N ARG A 32 -0.67 9.05 -6.58
CA ARG A 32 0.54 9.31 -7.37
C ARG A 32 0.77 10.80 -7.64
N LYS A 33 -0.31 11.58 -7.86
CA LYS A 33 -0.24 13.02 -8.15
C LYS A 33 -1.17 13.77 -7.20
N LEU A 34 -0.64 14.15 -6.04
CA LEU A 34 -1.35 14.95 -5.05
C LEU A 34 -1.27 16.44 -5.42
N HIS A 35 -2.08 16.87 -6.39
CA HIS A 35 -2.20 18.28 -6.74
C HIS A 35 -3.59 18.80 -6.38
N ARG A 36 -3.67 19.68 -5.37
CA ARG A 36 -4.90 20.37 -4.96
C ARG A 36 -4.56 21.79 -4.52
N TYR A 37 -5.58 22.64 -4.55
CA TYR A 37 -5.46 24.08 -4.27
C TYR A 37 -5.06 24.40 -2.82
N THR A 38 -5.44 23.56 -1.84
CA THR A 38 -5.08 23.75 -0.42
C THR A 38 -4.61 22.46 0.24
N MET A 39 -3.75 22.58 1.25
CA MET A 39 -3.27 21.44 2.06
C MET A 39 -4.42 20.70 2.75
N ILE A 40 -5.46 21.41 3.22
CA ILE A 40 -6.66 20.81 3.80
C ILE A 40 -7.35 19.88 2.79
N SER A 41 -7.45 20.31 1.53
CA SER A 41 -8.00 19.47 0.46
C SER A 41 -7.13 18.24 0.18
N ILE A 42 -5.80 18.37 0.28
CA ILE A 42 -4.88 17.23 0.15
C ILE A 42 -5.11 16.23 1.29
N TYR A 43 -5.15 16.68 2.55
CA TYR A 43 -5.36 15.79 3.70
C TYR A 43 -6.68 15.02 3.61
N LYS A 44 -7.78 15.70 3.28
CA LYS A 44 -9.09 15.04 3.10
C LYS A 44 -9.05 14.01 1.97
N PHE A 45 -8.43 14.35 0.84
CA PHE A 45 -8.28 13.44 -0.29
C PHE A 45 -7.44 12.22 0.07
N VAL A 46 -6.29 12.40 0.72
CA VAL A 46 -5.42 11.30 1.13
C VAL A 46 -6.13 10.41 2.16
N ALA A 47 -6.79 10.99 3.16
CA ALA A 47 -7.49 10.21 4.19
C ALA A 47 -8.57 9.30 3.60
N VAL A 48 -9.38 9.81 2.66
CA VAL A 48 -10.41 9.01 1.98
C VAL A 48 -9.81 7.90 1.13
N ASN A 49 -8.75 8.19 0.37
CA ASN A 49 -8.11 7.17 -0.47
C ASN A 49 -7.40 6.09 0.37
N VAL A 50 -6.73 6.48 1.46
CA VAL A 50 -6.11 5.51 2.38
C VAL A 50 -7.16 4.63 3.05
N LEU A 51 -8.29 5.20 3.46
CA LEU A 51 -9.42 4.42 4.00
C LEU A 51 -9.93 3.42 2.97
N LEU A 52 -10.13 3.85 1.72
CA LEU A 52 -10.60 2.97 0.64
C LEU A 52 -9.62 1.84 0.35
N VAL A 53 -8.32 2.13 0.30
CA VAL A 53 -7.27 1.11 0.16
C VAL A 53 -7.32 0.13 1.33
N GLY A 54 -7.48 0.61 2.56
CA GLY A 54 -7.62 -0.23 3.76
C GLY A 54 -8.84 -1.16 3.70
N VAL A 55 -9.97 -0.67 3.21
CA VAL A 55 -11.19 -1.47 3.01
C VAL A 55 -10.98 -2.54 1.93
N ILE A 56 -10.38 -2.18 0.80
CA ILE A 56 -10.08 -3.14 -0.29
C ILE A 56 -9.11 -4.20 0.18
N VAL A 57 -8.10 -3.80 0.94
CA VAL A 57 -7.16 -4.71 1.60
C VAL A 57 -7.91 -5.65 2.53
N ALA A 58 -8.75 -5.14 3.43
CA ALA A 58 -9.51 -5.97 4.37
C ALA A 58 -10.48 -6.97 3.68
N LEU A 59 -11.10 -6.56 2.57
CA LEU A 59 -12.03 -7.40 1.80
C LEU A 59 -11.33 -8.37 0.84
N GLY A 60 -10.19 -7.97 0.25
CA GLY A 60 -9.46 -8.71 -0.78
C GLY A 60 -8.37 -9.66 -0.25
N PHE A 61 -8.04 -9.61 1.05
CA PHE A 61 -6.92 -10.35 1.64
C PHE A 61 -7.06 -11.89 1.69
N ARG A 62 -8.16 -12.47 1.17
CA ARG A 62 -8.28 -13.93 1.09
C ARG A 62 -7.26 -14.55 0.13
N GLU A 63 -6.74 -13.79 -0.85
CA GLU A 63 -5.74 -14.30 -1.80
C GLU A 63 -4.73 -13.24 -2.28
N LYS A 64 -3.43 -13.50 -2.09
CA LYS A 64 -2.33 -12.62 -2.55
C LYS A 64 -2.37 -12.35 -4.07
N LYS A 65 -2.86 -13.31 -4.87
CA LYS A 65 -3.04 -13.16 -6.32
C LYS A 65 -4.02 -12.04 -6.70
N VAL A 66 -5.06 -11.82 -5.91
CA VAL A 66 -6.08 -10.80 -6.18
C VAL A 66 -5.50 -9.41 -5.96
N LEU A 67 -4.73 -9.23 -4.87
CA LEU A 67 -4.04 -7.97 -4.60
C LEU A 67 -3.04 -7.63 -5.71
N GLN A 68 -2.26 -8.61 -6.16
CA GLN A 68 -1.27 -8.40 -7.21
C GLN A 68 -1.93 -8.02 -8.55
N ARG A 69 -3.04 -8.66 -8.91
CA ARG A 69 -3.83 -8.29 -10.11
C ARG A 69 -4.40 -6.87 -10.04
N LEU A 70 -4.87 -6.43 -8.87
CA LEU A 70 -5.39 -5.07 -8.69
C LEU A 70 -4.28 -4.01 -8.68
N ALA A 71 -3.06 -4.37 -8.28
CA ALA A 71 -1.90 -3.49 -8.28
C ALA A 71 -1.22 -3.37 -9.65
N GLU A 72 -1.40 -4.35 -10.54
CA GLU A 72 -0.86 -4.39 -11.91
C GLU A 72 -1.82 -3.85 -12.99
N MET A 73 -3.08 -3.55 -12.63
CA MET A 73 -4.02 -2.79 -13.48
C MET A 73 -3.59 -1.32 -13.64
#